data_AF-A0A7S0BWT1-F1
#
_entry.id   AF-A0A7S0BWT1-F1
#
_cell.length_a   1.000
_cell.length_b   1.000
_cell.length_c   1.000
_cell.angle_alpha   90.00
_cell.angle_beta   90.00
_cell.angle_gamma   90.00
#
_symmetry.space_group_name_H-M   'P 1'
#
loop_
_entity.id
_entity.type
_entity.pdbx_description
1 polymer ?
#
loop_
_entity_poly.entity_id
_entity_poly.type
_entity_poly.pdbx_seq_one_letter_code
_entity_poly.pdbx_strand_id
1 'polypeptide(L)'
;DAESSSSSAPRHDIQLDHEFITRTTQLNRQTFEQLSNRLSVSQSQLSKDGICAAYTALSEHHLLVSCNPRDALRCALRSRDFCVTSNDSLGVLLRIAEVGV
;
A
#
# COMPACT_ATOMS: atom_id res chain seq x y z
N ASP A 1 32.39 -3.01 53.76
CA ASP A 1 31.84 -4.07 52.91
C ASP A 1 30.81 -3.50 51.96
N ALA A 2 31.29 -3.20 50.76
CA ALA A 2 30.54 -2.66 49.65
C ALA A 2 30.39 -3.78 48.62
N GLU A 3 29.17 -4.09 48.23
CA GLU A 3 28.84 -4.64 46.90
C GLU A 3 27.31 -4.63 46.75
N SER A 4 26.78 -3.47 46.36
CA SER A 4 25.43 -3.37 45.81
C SER A 4 25.48 -3.88 44.37
N SER A 5 25.22 -5.18 44.18
CA SER A 5 25.10 -5.80 42.86
C SER A 5 23.84 -5.29 42.16
N SER A 6 23.98 -4.24 41.36
CA SER A 6 22.91 -3.77 40.48
C SER A 6 22.72 -4.77 39.32
N SER A 7 21.69 -5.61 39.41
CA SER A 7 21.28 -6.48 38.30
C SER A 7 20.66 -5.63 37.20
N SER A 8 21.46 -5.20 36.22
CA SER A 8 20.94 -4.60 34.99
C SER A 8 20.31 -5.69 34.14
N ALA A 9 18.98 -5.67 34.02
CA ALA A 9 18.24 -6.56 33.13
C ALA A 9 18.77 -6.45 31.69
N PRO A 10 18.86 -7.57 30.93
CA PRO A 10 19.35 -7.53 29.56
C PRO A 10 18.36 -6.72 28.70
N ARG A 11 18.83 -5.58 28.20
CA ARG A 11 18.14 -4.87 27.12
C ARG A 11 18.27 -5.75 25.88
N HIS A 12 17.17 -6.38 25.47
CA HIS A 12 17.09 -6.99 24.16
C HIS A 12 17.12 -5.88 23.11
N ASP A 13 18.31 -5.54 22.64
CA ASP A 13 18.49 -4.67 21.47
C ASP A 13 17.92 -5.42 20.26
N ILE A 14 16.78 -4.95 19.76
CA ILE A 14 16.21 -5.42 18.50
C ILE A 14 17.14 -4.94 17.39
N GLN A 15 17.99 -5.83 16.88
CA GLN A 15 18.80 -5.54 15.71
C GLN A 15 17.89 -5.44 14.48
N LEU A 16 17.93 -4.29 13.80
CA LEU A 16 17.23 -4.07 12.54
C LEU A 16 17.92 -4.82 11.41
N ASP A 17 17.17 -5.68 10.71
CA ASP A 17 17.65 -6.35 9.51
C ASP A 17 17.64 -5.38 8.32
N HIS A 18 18.79 -4.75 8.09
CA HIS A 18 18.99 -3.80 6.99
C HIS A 18 18.87 -4.46 5.60
N GLU A 19 19.21 -5.74 5.46
CA GLU A 19 19.08 -6.44 4.18
C GLU A 19 17.61 -6.65 3.84
N PHE A 20 16.81 -7.09 4.83
CA PHE A 20 15.37 -7.22 4.69
C PHE A 20 14.71 -5.88 4.32
N ILE A 21 15.08 -4.79 5.00
CA ILE A 21 14.53 -3.45 4.72
C ILE A 21 14.87 -3.02 3.28
N THR A 22 16.12 -3.19 2.87
CA THR A 22 16.58 -2.79 1.53
C THR A 22 15.86 -3.57 0.44
N ARG A 23 15.78 -4.90 0.59
CA ARG A 23 15.08 -5.77 -0.36
C ARG A 23 13.60 -5.43 -0.45
N THR A 24 12.92 -5.30 0.69
CA THR A 24 11.50 -4.98 0.76
C THR A 24 11.21 -3.61 0.13
N THR A 25 12.04 -2.61 0.42
CA THR A 25 11.92 -1.27 -0.19
C THR A 25 12.06 -1.32 -1.71
N GLN A 26 13.02 -2.09 -2.22
CA GLN A 26 13.22 -2.26 -3.66
C GLN A 26 12.03 -2.96 -4.33
N LEU A 27 11.51 -4.03 -3.73
CA LEU A 27 10.33 -4.73 -4.23
C LEU A 27 9.12 -3.81 -4.24
N ASN A 28 8.88 -3.07 -3.16
CA ASN A 28 7.76 -2.14 -3.05
C ASN A 28 7.79 -1.07 -4.15
N ARG A 29 8.98 -0.54 -4.46
CA ARG A 29 9.19 0.41 -5.56
C ARG A 29 8.88 -0.22 -6.92
N GLN A 30 9.41 -1.41 -7.19
CA GLN A 30 9.15 -2.12 -8.45
C GLN A 30 7.66 -2.42 -8.63
N THR A 31 6.98 -2.86 -7.58
CA THR A 31 5.52 -3.09 -7.60
C THR A 31 4.77 -1.81 -7.93
N PHE A 32 5.13 -0.68 -7.31
CA PHE A 32 4.53 0.61 -7.60
C PHE A 32 4.71 1.02 -9.07
N GLU A 33 5.93 0.88 -9.60
CA GLU A 33 6.25 1.19 -11.00
C GLU A 33 5.44 0.29 -11.96
N GLN A 34 5.30 -1.00 -11.65
CA GLN A 34 4.48 -1.94 -12.43
C GLN A 34 2.99 -1.54 -12.43
N LEU A 35 2.43 -1.21 -11.27
CA LEU A 35 1.03 -0.78 -11.16
C LEU A 35 0.78 0.55 -11.91
N SER A 36 1.72 1.49 -11.81
CA SER A 36 1.67 2.77 -12.55
C SER A 36 1.74 2.55 -14.07
N ASN A 37 2.60 1.65 -14.53
CA ASN A 37 2.69 1.28 -15.94
C ASN A 37 1.41 0.61 -16.43
N ARG A 38 0.82 -0.29 -15.63
CA ARG A 38 -0.48 -0.92 -15.96
C ARG A 38 -1.58 0.13 -16.11
N LEU A 39 -1.64 1.11 -15.20
CA LEU A 39 -2.60 2.22 -15.32
C LEU A 39 -2.38 3.00 -16.62
N SER A 40 -1.14 3.37 -16.93
CA SER A 40 -0.79 4.10 -18.16
C SER A 40 -1.21 3.35 -19.42
N VAL A 41 -0.97 2.03 -19.47
CA VAL A 41 -1.39 1.18 -20.59
C VAL A 41 -2.91 1.08 -20.68
N SER A 42 -3.63 0.88 -19.57
CA SER A 42 -5.09 0.82 -19.60
C SER A 42 -5.72 2.17 -20.00
N GLN A 43 -5.11 3.28 -19.60
CA GLN A 43 -5.53 4.62 -20.02
C GLN A 43 -5.32 4.85 -21.52
N SER A 44 -4.18 4.43 -22.08
CA SER A 44 -3.93 4.57 -23.52
C SER A 44 -4.86 3.70 -24.37
N GLN A 45 -5.32 2.57 -23.83
CA GLN A 45 -6.29 1.68 -24.47
C GLN A 45 -7.75 2.07 -24.19
N LEU A 46 -8.01 3.09 -23.36
CA LEU A 46 -9.35 3.49 -22.90
C LEU A 46 -10.15 2.34 -22.27
N SER A 47 -9.46 1.37 -21.65
CA SER A 47 -10.08 0.23 -20.99
C SER A 47 -10.57 0.64 -19.60
N LYS A 48 -11.89 0.87 -19.45
CA LYS A 48 -12.48 1.25 -18.16
C LYS A 48 -12.18 0.22 -17.07
N ASP A 49 -12.40 -1.06 -17.33
CA ASP A 49 -12.13 -2.16 -16.40
C ASP A 49 -10.66 -2.18 -15.98
N GLY A 50 -9.74 -2.02 -16.95
CA GLY A 50 -8.31 -1.96 -16.70
C GLY A 50 -7.93 -0.76 -15.81
N ILE A 51 -8.48 0.42 -16.10
CA ILE A 51 -8.26 1.64 -15.32
C ILE A 51 -8.82 1.47 -13.89
N CYS A 52 -10.03 0.94 -13.76
CA CYS A 52 -10.66 0.67 -12.47
C CYS A 52 -9.83 -0.29 -11.61
N ALA A 53 -9.39 -1.40 -12.20
CA ALA A 53 -8.54 -2.39 -11.53
C ALA A 53 -7.17 -1.80 -11.15
N ALA A 54 -6.55 -1.01 -12.03
CA ALA A 54 -5.25 -0.41 -11.76
C ALA A 54 -5.30 0.62 -10.63
N TYR A 55 -6.29 1.51 -10.62
CA TYR A 55 -6.48 2.46 -9.52
C TYR A 55 -6.82 1.77 -8.19
N THR A 56 -7.61 0.69 -8.23
CA THR A 56 -7.93 -0.09 -7.03
C THR A 56 -6.67 -0.75 -6.45
N ALA A 57 -5.82 -1.33 -7.29
CA ALA A 57 -4.54 -1.91 -6.84
C ALA A 57 -3.55 -0.86 -6.33
N LEU A 58 -3.49 0.32 -6.96
CA LEU A 58 -2.68 1.44 -6.46
C LEU A 58 -3.18 1.95 -5.10
N SER A 59 -4.50 2.00 -4.91
CA SER A 59 -5.08 2.36 -3.62
C SER A 59 -4.62 1.43 -2.51
N GLU A 60 -4.69 0.12 -2.75
CA GLU A 60 -4.26 -0.91 -1.81
C GLU A 60 -2.76 -0.84 -1.52
N HIS A 61 -1.91 -0.65 -2.54
CA HIS A 61 -0.47 -0.48 -2.34
C HIS A 61 -0.16 0.77 -1.50
N HIS A 62 -0.82 1.89 -1.76
CA HIS A 62 -0.63 3.09 -0.95
C HIS A 62 -1.06 2.89 0.51
N LEU A 63 -2.14 2.16 0.77
CA LEU A 63 -2.62 1.90 2.12
C LEU A 63 -1.70 0.94 2.88
N LEU A 64 -1.48 -0.25 2.32
CA LEU A 64 -0.83 -1.36 3.02
C LEU A 64 0.69 -1.31 2.98
N VAL A 65 1.27 -0.80 1.88
CA VAL A 65 2.72 -0.84 1.66
C VAL A 65 3.35 0.51 1.96
N SER A 66 2.74 1.59 1.48
CA SER A 66 3.28 2.95 1.65
C SER A 66 2.80 3.64 2.92
N CYS A 67 1.85 3.06 3.66
CA CYS A 67 1.18 3.66 4.81
C CYS A 67 0.71 5.11 4.55
N ASN A 68 0.22 5.37 3.33
CA ASN A 68 -0.19 6.68 2.86
C ASN A 68 -1.69 6.65 2.52
N PRO A 69 -2.57 6.81 3.52
CA PRO A 69 -4.02 6.71 3.33
C PRO A 69 -4.57 7.82 2.42
N ARG A 70 -3.92 8.97 2.35
CA ARG A 70 -4.35 10.08 1.49
C ARG A 70 -4.28 9.71 0.01
N ASP A 71 -3.16 9.13 -0.42
CA ASP A 71 -2.99 8.71 -1.81
C ASP A 71 -3.78 7.44 -2.11
N ALA A 72 -3.96 6.57 -1.10
CA ALA A 72 -4.87 5.43 -1.19
C ALA A 72 -6.31 5.88 -1.48
N LEU A 73 -6.82 6.84 -0.71
CA LEU A 73 -8.18 7.38 -0.88
C LEU A 73 -8.34 8.07 -2.23
N ARG A 74 -7.33 8.85 -2.66
CA ARG A 74 -7.34 9.49 -3.98
C ARG A 74 -7.47 8.46 -5.10
N CYS A 75 -6.74 7.35 -5.03
CA CYS A 75 -6.83 6.30 -6.03
C CYS A 75 -8.18 5.57 -5.99
N ALA A 76 -8.71 5.25 -4.81
CA ALA A 76 -10.03 4.62 -4.68
C ALA A 76 -11.17 5.52 -5.19
N LEU A 77 -11.10 6.83 -4.94
CA LEU A 77 -12.09 7.78 -5.48
C LEU A 77 -11.99 7.86 -7.02
N ARG A 78 -10.79 7.78 -7.58
CA ARG A 78 -10.58 7.78 -9.03
C ARG A 78 -11.11 6.51 -9.69
N SER A 79 -10.96 5.33 -9.08
CA SER A 79 -11.44 4.08 -9.68
C SER A 79 -12.96 4.05 -9.87
N ARG A 80 -13.72 4.72 -8.98
CA ARG A 80 -15.18 4.79 -9.03
C ARG A 80 -15.72 5.25 -10.38
N ASP A 81 -15.06 6.21 -11.02
CA ASP A 81 -15.51 6.77 -12.30
C ASP A 81 -15.34 5.80 -13.48
N PHE A 82 -14.62 4.69 -13.28
CA PHE A 82 -14.31 3.67 -14.27
C PHE A 82 -14.96 2.31 -13.97
N CYS A 83 -15.74 2.18 -12.91
CA CYS A 83 -16.51 0.96 -12.62
C CYS A 83 -17.50 0.67 -13.76
N VAL A 84 -17.54 -0.58 -14.22
CA VAL A 84 -18.48 -1.01 -15.28
C VAL A 84 -19.59 -1.89 -14.76
N THR A 85 -19.36 -2.60 -13.65
CA THR A 85 -20.39 -3.39 -12.97
C THR A 85 -20.75 -2.81 -11.61
N SER A 86 -21.93 -3.19 -11.12
CA SER A 86 -22.34 -2.88 -9.74
C SER A 86 -21.42 -3.55 -8.71
N ASN A 87 -20.84 -4.70 -9.04
CA ASN A 87 -19.88 -5.38 -8.17
C ASN A 87 -18.59 -4.58 -8.05
N ASP A 88 -18.07 -4.02 -9.15
CA ASP A 88 -16.89 -3.14 -9.10
C ASP A 88 -17.17 -1.91 -8.23
N SER A 89 -18.35 -1.31 -8.42
CA SER A 89 -18.78 -0.15 -7.66
C SER A 89 -18.84 -0.44 -6.16
N LEU A 90 -19.42 -1.58 -5.78
CA LEU A 90 -19.47 -2.03 -4.39
C LEU A 90 -18.06 -2.26 -3.82
N GLY A 91 -17.20 -2.93 -4.58
CA GLY A 91 -15.81 -3.18 -4.17
C GLY A 91 -15.03 -1.87 -3.93
N VAL A 92 -15.19 -0.88 -4.81
CA VAL A 92 -14.58 0.45 -4.63
C VAL A 92 -15.13 1.19 -3.42
N LEU A 93 -16.45 1.12 -3.18
CA LEU A 93 -17.06 1.75 -2.00
C LEU A 93 -16.56 1.13 -0.69
N LEU A 94 -16.44 -0.20 -0.62
CA LEU A 94 -15.86 -0.88 0.53
C LEU A 94 -14.40 -0.47 0.75
N ARG A 95 -13.62 -0.30 -0.32
CA ARG A 95 -12.24 0.18 -0.23
C ARG A 95 -12.15 1.62 0.28
N ILE A 96 -13.04 2.52 -0.18
CA ILE A 96 -13.11 3.90 0.31
C ILE A 96 -13.41 3.90 1.82
N ALA A 97 -14.34 3.04 2.26
CA ALA A 97 -14.65 2.89 3.68
C ALA A 97 -13.45 2.36 4.48
N GLU A 98 -12.74 1.35 3.97
CA GLU A 98 -11.53 0.79 4.59
C GLU A 98 -10.43 1.84 4.79
N VAL A 99 -10.18 2.70 3.80
CA VAL A 99 -9.16 3.75 3.90
C VAL A 99 -9.57 4.86 4.89
N GLY A 100 -10.87 5.06 5.10
CA GLY A 100 -11.41 6.12 5.96
C GLY A 100 -11.53 5.78 7.45
N VAL A 101 -11.38 4.49 7.81
CA VAL A 101 -11.39 3.99 9.20
C VAL A 101 -9.96 3.93 9.73
#